data_AF-A0A1Y3KLR7-F1
#
_entry.id   AF-A0A1Y3KLR7-F1
#
_cell.length_a   1.000
_cell.length_b   1.000
_cell.length_c   1.000
_cell.angle_alpha   90.00
_cell.angle_beta   90.00
_cell.angle_gamma   90.00
#
_symmetry.space_group_name_H-M   'P 1'
#
loop_
_entity.id
_entity.type
_entity.pdbx_description
1 polymer ?
#
loop_
_entity_poly.entity_id
_entity_poly.type
_entity_poly.pdbx_seq_one_letter_code
_entity_poly.pdbx_strand_id
1 'polypeptide(L)'
;MTLNADANMTGDLFEVDKRLGLKPVVDFNTYLRAAFADGACACSRCLENKGDESGYAFAHTFDFQGQVTHRRFATTTASDVLMVLKKAWLSYTKAELDVSGNLDLDAIKAFVEPQLHKRLVPLFVASGLVVEVDGQLVLQAQAAA
;
A
#
# COMPACT_ATOMS: atom_id res chain seq x y z
N MET A 1 -5.36 -7.40 -58.87
CA MET A 1 -4.37 -6.55 -58.18
C MET A 1 -5.19 -5.46 -57.51
N THR A 2 -5.35 -5.43 -56.20
CA THR A 2 -4.27 -5.22 -55.22
C THR A 2 -4.63 -5.87 -53.88
N LEU A 3 -3.66 -6.60 -53.32
CA LEU A 3 -3.60 -7.01 -51.92
C LEU A 3 -3.21 -5.82 -51.04
N ASN A 4 -3.60 -5.90 -49.77
CA ASN A 4 -2.94 -5.37 -48.56
C ASN A 4 -3.93 -4.62 -47.65
N ALA A 5 -4.69 -5.40 -46.89
CA ALA A 5 -5.19 -5.01 -45.58
C ALA A 5 -4.61 -5.97 -44.55
N ASP A 6 -3.27 -6.08 -44.51
CA ASP A 6 -2.57 -6.75 -43.42
C ASP A 6 -2.53 -5.81 -42.22
N ALA A 7 -3.61 -5.93 -41.45
CA ALA A 7 -3.63 -5.98 -40.00
C ALA A 7 -2.30 -5.65 -39.28
N ASN A 8 -2.12 -4.39 -38.92
CA ASN A 8 -1.39 -4.05 -37.69
C ASN A 8 -2.36 -4.09 -36.49
N MET A 9 -3.06 -5.22 -36.32
CA MET A 9 -3.99 -5.51 -35.21
C MET A 9 -3.31 -6.38 -34.14
N THR A 10 -2.00 -6.21 -33.95
CA THR A 10 -1.23 -6.81 -32.86
C THR A 10 -0.57 -5.76 -31.96
N GLY A 11 -0.91 -4.48 -32.16
CA GLY A 11 -0.55 -3.37 -31.28
C GLY A 11 -1.23 -3.51 -29.92
N ASP A 12 -0.50 -4.17 -29.02
CA ASP A 12 -0.59 -4.08 -27.57
C ASP A 12 -1.79 -4.61 -26.82
N LEU A 13 -1.92 -5.94 -26.84
CA LEU A 13 -2.55 -6.65 -25.71
C LEU A 13 -1.64 -6.72 -24.46
N PHE A 14 -0.40 -6.21 -24.53
CA PHE A 14 0.61 -6.32 -23.46
C PHE A 14 1.31 -5.00 -23.11
N GLU A 15 0.79 -3.81 -23.48
CA GLU A 15 1.31 -2.55 -22.90
C GLU A 15 0.99 -2.54 -21.42
N VAL A 16 1.93 -3.07 -20.64
CA VAL A 16 2.04 -2.80 -19.22
C VAL A 16 2.25 -1.29 -19.14
N ASP A 17 1.34 -0.62 -18.45
CA ASP A 17 1.40 0.82 -18.22
C ASP A 17 2.82 1.20 -17.78
N LYS A 18 3.53 1.92 -18.66
CA LYS A 18 4.95 2.27 -18.46
C LYS A 18 5.17 3.06 -17.17
N ARG A 19 4.11 3.68 -16.63
CA ARG A 19 4.15 4.38 -15.35
C ARG A 19 4.40 3.45 -14.17
N LEU A 20 4.06 2.16 -14.28
CA LEU A 20 4.35 1.14 -13.27
C LEU A 20 5.84 0.91 -13.06
N GLY A 21 6.66 1.18 -14.08
CA GLY A 21 8.12 1.13 -14.01
C GLY A 21 8.78 2.39 -13.46
N LEU A 22 8.01 3.46 -13.15
CA LEU A 22 8.58 4.69 -12.60
C LEU A 22 9.15 4.42 -11.21
N LYS A 23 10.35 4.93 -10.95
CA LYS A 23 11.08 4.68 -9.69
C LYS A 23 10.22 4.88 -8.43
N PRO A 24 9.42 5.94 -8.26
CA PRO A 24 8.59 6.09 -7.07
C PRO A 24 7.50 5.02 -6.92
N VAL A 25 6.95 4.50 -8.02
CA VAL A 25 5.98 3.39 -8.01
C VAL A 25 6.67 2.09 -7.60
N VAL A 26 7.84 1.80 -8.18
CA VAL A 26 8.65 0.63 -7.82
C VAL A 26 9.09 0.68 -6.35
N ASP A 27 9.55 1.85 -5.89
CA ASP A 27 9.97 2.07 -4.50
C ASP A 27 8.79 1.86 -3.53
N PHE A 28 7.58 2.29 -3.88
CA PHE A 28 6.40 2.05 -3.03
C PHE A 28 6.00 0.57 -2.94
N ASN A 29 6.07 -0.18 -4.04
CA ASN A 29 5.83 -1.62 -4.03
C ASN A 29 6.89 -2.37 -3.21
N THR A 30 8.15 -1.94 -3.32
CA THR A 30 9.27 -2.47 -2.51
C THR A 30 9.04 -2.17 -1.02
N TYR A 31 8.60 -0.96 -0.72
CA TYR A 31 8.25 -0.53 0.64
C TYR A 31 7.10 -1.37 1.22
N LEU A 32 6.02 -1.62 0.48
CA LEU A 32 4.90 -2.48 0.93
C LEU A 32 5.32 -3.92 1.23
N ARG A 33 6.24 -4.48 0.43
CA ARG A 33 6.82 -5.80 0.71
C ARG A 33 7.60 -5.79 2.01
N ALA A 34 8.44 -4.76 2.21
CA ALA A 34 9.32 -4.62 3.36
C ALA A 34 8.60 -4.17 4.65
N ALA A 35 7.38 -3.63 4.54
CA ALA A 35 6.58 -3.14 5.67
C ALA A 35 6.17 -4.26 6.64
N PHE A 36 6.16 -5.51 6.18
CA PHE A 36 5.81 -6.69 6.96
C PHE A 36 6.94 -7.72 6.89
N ALA A 37 7.32 -8.27 8.05
CA ALA A 37 8.25 -9.38 8.15
C ALA A 37 7.53 -10.66 8.59
N ASP A 38 8.11 -11.81 8.29
CA ASP A 38 7.50 -13.10 8.61
C ASP A 38 7.44 -13.35 10.13
N GLY A 39 6.42 -14.10 10.55
CA GLY A 39 6.19 -14.47 11.94
C GLY A 39 5.40 -13.44 12.74
N ALA A 40 4.96 -13.85 13.93
CA ALA A 40 4.24 -13.00 14.87
C ALA A 40 5.11 -11.86 15.40
N CYS A 41 4.48 -10.78 15.87
CA CYS A 41 5.22 -9.64 16.40
C CYS A 41 6.01 -10.03 17.66
N ALA A 42 7.30 -9.70 17.67
CA ALA A 42 8.22 -9.98 18.76
C ALA A 42 8.66 -8.71 19.52
N CYS A 43 7.87 -7.64 19.49
CA CYS A 43 8.13 -6.46 20.33
C CYS A 43 7.91 -6.81 21.82
N SER A 44 8.50 -6.04 22.73
CA SER A 44 8.40 -6.30 24.18
C SER A 44 6.95 -6.51 24.63
N ARG A 45 6.05 -5.61 24.22
CA ARG A 45 4.62 -5.67 24.58
C ARG A 45 3.94 -6.97 24.11
N CYS A 46 4.23 -7.42 22.88
CA CYS A 46 3.68 -8.66 22.34
C CYS A 46 4.25 -9.88 23.06
N LEU A 47 5.54 -9.88 23.39
CA LEU A 47 6.18 -10.95 24.17
C LEU A 47 5.60 -11.05 25.59
N GLU A 48 5.46 -9.91 26.27
CA GLU A 48 4.90 -9.80 27.62
C GLU A 48 3.44 -10.26 27.67
N ASN A 49 2.64 -9.90 26.66
CA ASN A 49 1.22 -10.28 26.58
C ASN A 49 0.98 -11.60 25.81
N LYS A 50 2.03 -12.38 25.53
CA LYS A 50 1.94 -13.67 24.80
C LYS A 50 1.19 -13.59 23.46
N GLY A 51 1.35 -12.48 22.75
CA GLY A 51 0.71 -12.22 21.46
C GLY A 51 -0.74 -11.76 21.53
N ASP A 52 -1.30 -11.54 22.72
CA ASP A 52 -2.64 -10.93 22.85
C ASP A 52 -2.57 -9.42 22.56
N GLU A 53 -3.33 -8.99 21.55
CA GLU A 53 -3.37 -7.61 21.06
C GLU A 53 -4.69 -6.91 21.42
N SER A 54 -5.57 -7.52 22.24
CA SER A 54 -6.92 -7.00 22.55
C SER A 54 -6.97 -5.60 23.16
N GLY A 55 -5.86 -5.12 23.74
CA GLY A 55 -5.72 -3.77 24.31
C GLY A 55 -4.87 -2.81 23.47
N TYR A 56 -4.58 -3.15 22.22
CA TYR A 56 -3.71 -2.34 21.36
C TYR A 56 -4.56 -1.45 20.47
N ALA A 57 -4.10 -0.23 20.22
CA ALA A 57 -4.79 0.68 19.30
C ALA A 57 -4.75 0.17 17.85
N PHE A 58 -3.68 -0.55 17.50
CA PHE A 58 -3.44 -1.08 16.16
C PHE A 58 -2.90 -2.50 16.27
N ALA A 59 -3.31 -3.36 15.34
CA ALA A 59 -2.76 -4.70 15.22
C ALA A 59 -1.26 -4.65 14.88
N HIS A 60 -0.51 -5.58 15.45
CA HIS A 60 0.91 -5.77 15.23
C HIS A 60 1.19 -7.00 14.37
N THR A 61 0.39 -8.05 14.54
CA THR A 61 0.45 -9.32 13.82
C THR A 61 -0.72 -9.46 12.86
N PHE A 62 -0.46 -10.00 11.68
CA PHE A 62 -1.43 -10.12 10.59
C PHE A 62 -1.33 -11.50 9.95
N ASP A 63 -2.46 -12.09 9.59
CA ASP A 63 -2.53 -13.29 8.75
C ASP A 63 -2.94 -12.89 7.32
N PHE A 64 -2.04 -13.11 6.37
CA PHE A 64 -2.28 -12.86 4.96
C PHE A 64 -2.44 -14.16 4.17
N GLN A 65 -3.57 -14.84 4.35
CA GLN A 65 -3.91 -16.12 3.69
C GLN A 65 -3.01 -17.28 4.17
N GLY A 66 -2.90 -17.45 5.48
CA GLY A 66 -2.06 -18.46 6.14
C GLY A 66 -0.60 -18.03 6.32
N GLN A 67 -0.21 -16.85 5.84
CA GLN A 67 1.10 -16.28 6.10
C GLN A 67 1.01 -15.32 7.28
N VAL A 68 1.47 -15.77 8.44
CA VAL A 68 1.60 -14.92 9.64
C VAL A 68 2.79 -13.98 9.45
N THR A 69 2.53 -12.68 9.58
CA THR A 69 3.52 -11.61 9.46
C THR A 69 3.30 -10.56 10.55
N HIS A 70 4.30 -9.71 10.77
CA HIS A 70 4.17 -8.55 11.66
C HIS A 70 4.63 -7.28 10.98
N ARG A 71 4.04 -6.15 11.39
CA ARG A 71 4.42 -4.82 10.90
C ARG A 71 5.79 -4.39 11.44
N ARG A 72 6.61 -3.76 10.59
CA ARG A 72 7.87 -3.12 10.98
C ARG A 72 7.66 -1.66 11.39
N PHE A 73 7.37 -1.43 12.68
CA PHE A 73 7.02 -0.10 13.22
C PHE A 73 8.03 1.01 12.90
N ALA A 74 9.34 0.69 12.99
CA ALA A 74 10.43 1.65 12.84
C ALA A 74 10.48 2.37 11.49
N THR A 75 9.82 1.83 10.46
CA THR A 75 9.83 2.39 9.10
C THR A 75 8.43 2.59 8.53
N THR A 76 7.39 2.43 9.34
CA THR A 76 6.00 2.44 8.88
C THR A 76 5.12 3.38 9.69
N THR A 77 5.68 4.46 10.24
CA THR A 77 4.87 5.52 10.85
C THR A 77 3.91 6.10 9.79
N ALA A 78 2.81 6.73 10.22
CA ALA A 78 1.88 7.34 9.27
C ALA A 78 2.58 8.36 8.33
N SER A 79 3.55 9.12 8.85
CA SER A 79 4.36 10.06 8.06
C SER A 79 5.25 9.35 7.03
N ASP A 80 5.90 8.24 7.40
CA ASP A 80 6.70 7.44 6.45
C ASP A 80 5.83 6.92 5.31
N VAL A 81 4.70 6.30 5.66
CA VAL A 81 3.75 5.72 4.70
C VAL A 81 3.18 6.80 3.79
N LEU A 82 2.75 7.95 4.34
CA LEU A 82 2.22 9.07 3.56
C LEU A 82 3.27 9.62 2.58
N MET A 83 4.52 9.76 3.04
CA MET A 83 5.58 10.32 2.20
C MET A 83 5.87 9.45 0.98
N VAL A 84 5.97 8.13 1.16
CA VAL A 84 6.22 7.21 0.03
C VAL A 84 4.99 7.10 -0.88
N LEU A 85 3.78 7.11 -0.30
CA LEU A 85 2.53 7.07 -1.06
C LEU A 85 2.38 8.31 -1.95
N LYS A 86 2.61 9.52 -1.42
CA LYS A 86 2.55 10.78 -2.19
C LYS A 86 3.47 10.77 -3.41
N LYS A 87 4.70 10.27 -3.26
CA LYS A 87 5.68 10.20 -4.37
C LYS A 87 5.23 9.24 -5.47
N ALA A 88 4.71 8.07 -5.11
CA ALA A 88 4.17 7.10 -6.06
C ALA A 88 2.92 7.62 -6.75
N TRP A 89 1.98 8.19 -5.98
CA TRP A 89 0.77 8.82 -6.47
C TRP A 89 1.08 9.90 -7.50
N LEU A 90 1.88 10.92 -7.14
CA LEU A 90 2.25 12.01 -8.04
C LEU A 90 2.90 11.50 -9.33
N SER A 91 3.76 10.49 -9.21
CA SER A 91 4.44 9.91 -10.38
C SER A 91 3.47 9.21 -11.34
N TYR A 92 2.47 8.51 -10.80
CA TYR A 92 1.50 7.74 -11.56
C TYR A 92 0.34 8.59 -12.10
N THR A 93 -0.25 9.45 -11.28
CA THR A 93 -1.45 10.25 -11.60
C THR A 93 -1.11 11.61 -12.21
N LYS A 94 0.11 12.10 -12.01
CA LYS A 94 0.54 13.47 -12.34
C LYS A 94 -0.22 14.56 -11.57
N ALA A 95 -0.84 14.20 -10.46
CA ALA A 95 -1.53 15.10 -9.54
C ALA A 95 -1.05 14.88 -8.10
N GLU A 96 -1.17 15.90 -7.26
CA GLU A 96 -0.92 15.74 -5.82
C GLU A 96 -1.99 14.83 -5.20
N LEU A 97 -1.61 14.10 -4.16
CA LEU A 97 -2.57 13.32 -3.36
C LEU A 97 -3.32 14.29 -2.43
N ASP A 98 -4.65 14.32 -2.54
CA ASP A 98 -5.47 15.01 -1.56
C ASP A 98 -5.32 14.28 -0.21
N VAL A 99 -4.93 15.03 0.81
CA VAL A 99 -4.73 14.53 2.18
C VAL A 99 -5.94 14.77 3.07
N SER A 100 -7.03 15.28 2.49
CA SER A 100 -8.29 15.49 3.17
C SER A 100 -9.35 14.52 2.68
N GLY A 101 -10.08 13.93 3.63
CA GLY A 101 -11.21 13.05 3.32
C GLY A 101 -10.82 11.63 2.93
N ASN A 102 -11.58 11.08 1.98
CA ASN A 102 -11.55 9.66 1.68
C ASN A 102 -10.35 9.27 0.82
N LEU A 103 -9.68 8.20 1.22
CA LEU A 103 -8.61 7.60 0.45
C LEU A 103 -9.19 6.86 -0.77
N ASP A 104 -8.78 7.24 -1.97
CA ASP A 104 -9.08 6.50 -3.19
C ASP A 104 -8.22 5.23 -3.28
N LEU A 105 -8.69 4.17 -2.63
CA LEU A 105 -7.99 2.89 -2.57
C LEU A 105 -7.87 2.24 -3.96
N ASP A 106 -8.82 2.45 -4.85
CA ASP A 106 -8.81 1.83 -6.17
C ASP A 106 -7.78 2.49 -7.09
N ALA A 107 -7.64 3.83 -7.03
CA ALA A 107 -6.53 4.53 -7.68
C ALA A 107 -5.16 4.07 -7.14
N ILE A 108 -5.05 3.78 -5.84
CA ILE A 108 -3.81 3.24 -5.26
C ILE A 108 -3.52 1.84 -5.80
N LYS A 109 -4.53 0.95 -5.86
CA LYS A 109 -4.36 -0.40 -6.42
C LYS A 109 -3.91 -0.39 -7.87
N ALA A 110 -4.23 0.65 -8.65
CA ALA A 110 -3.84 0.76 -10.05
C ALA A 110 -2.31 0.81 -10.27
N PHE A 111 -1.54 1.24 -9.26
CA PHE A 111 -0.06 1.25 -9.31
C PHE A 111 0.61 0.33 -8.29
N VAL A 112 -0.17 -0.52 -7.62
CA VAL A 112 0.34 -1.53 -6.68
C VAL A 112 0.23 -2.90 -7.30
N GLU A 113 1.28 -3.71 -7.16
CA GLU A 113 1.29 -5.09 -7.64
C GLU A 113 0.14 -5.90 -7.01
N PRO A 114 -0.64 -6.69 -7.79
CA PRO A 114 -1.86 -7.34 -7.29
C PRO A 114 -1.68 -8.17 -6.02
N GLN A 115 -0.57 -8.89 -5.90
CA GLN A 115 -0.26 -9.71 -4.72
C GLN A 115 -0.04 -8.91 -3.43
N LEU A 116 0.20 -7.60 -3.54
CA LEU A 116 0.39 -6.69 -2.42
C LEU A 116 -0.90 -5.97 -2.00
N HIS A 117 -1.98 -6.05 -2.78
CA HIS A 117 -3.24 -5.36 -2.47
C HIS A 117 -3.77 -5.72 -1.08
N LYS A 118 -3.62 -6.98 -0.66
CA LYS A 118 -4.02 -7.47 0.67
C LYS A 118 -3.27 -6.80 1.84
N ARG A 119 -2.17 -6.10 1.57
CA ARG A 119 -1.34 -5.42 2.58
C ARG A 119 -1.66 -3.93 2.74
N LEU A 120 -2.39 -3.33 1.78
CA LEU A 120 -2.64 -1.89 1.75
C LEU A 120 -3.44 -1.41 2.97
N VAL A 121 -4.67 -1.93 3.12
CA VAL A 121 -5.56 -1.53 4.23
C VAL A 121 -4.92 -1.83 5.60
N PRO A 122 -4.38 -3.04 5.86
CA PRO A 122 -3.66 -3.32 7.10
C PRO A 122 -2.54 -2.32 7.41
N LEU A 123 -1.74 -1.94 6.40
CA LEU A 123 -0.67 -0.97 6.61
C LEU A 123 -1.22 0.43 6.90
N PHE A 124 -2.19 0.90 6.13
CA PHE A 124 -2.74 2.24 6.28
C PHE A 124 -3.43 2.43 7.62
N VAL A 125 -4.22 1.43 8.06
CA VAL A 125 -4.88 1.46 9.36
C VAL A 125 -3.86 1.31 10.48
N ALA A 126 -2.98 0.30 10.43
CA ALA A 126 -2.06 0.04 11.54
C ALA A 126 -0.97 1.11 11.69
N SER A 127 -0.64 1.84 10.63
CA SER A 127 0.25 3.00 10.71
C SER A 127 -0.41 4.23 11.33
N GLY A 128 -1.75 4.26 11.43
CA GLY A 128 -2.53 5.43 11.81
C GLY A 128 -2.68 6.46 10.68
N LEU A 129 -2.35 6.09 9.44
CA LEU A 129 -2.51 6.97 8.28
C LEU A 129 -4.00 7.23 7.97
N VAL A 130 -4.81 6.18 8.06
CA VAL A 130 -6.25 6.25 7.87
C VAL A 130 -6.99 5.69 9.07
N VAL A 131 -8.24 6.11 9.23
CA VAL A 131 -9.21 5.46 10.09
C VAL A 131 -10.38 4.97 9.24
N GLU A 132 -10.99 3.86 9.64
CA GLU A 132 -12.23 3.38 9.03
C GLU A 132 -13.43 4.08 9.67
N VAL A 133 -14.21 4.82 8.86
CA VAL A 133 -15.47 5.46 9.26
C VAL A 133 -16.55 5.04 8.28
N ASP A 134 -17.62 4.41 8.77
CA ASP A 134 -18.76 3.96 7.95
C ASP A 134 -18.36 3.12 6.71
N GLY A 135 -17.33 2.29 6.86
CA GLY A 135 -16.80 1.45 5.79
C GLY A 135 -15.90 2.19 4.78
N GLN A 136 -15.54 3.44 5.05
CA GLN A 136 -14.66 4.25 4.23
C GLN A 136 -13.32 4.49 4.93
N LEU A 137 -12.24 4.52 4.16
CA LEU A 137 -10.91 4.85 4.66
C LEU A 137 -10.71 6.35 4.60
N VAL A 138 -10.63 7.01 5.75
CA VAL A 138 -10.48 8.48 5.85
C VAL A 138 -9.06 8.81 6.30
N LEU A 139 -8.37 9.63 5.51
CA LEU A 139 -7.03 10.11 5.85
C LEU A 139 -7.07 10.94 7.13
N GLN A 140 -6.18 10.60 8.06
CA GLN A 140 -5.99 11.35 9.29
C GLN A 140 -5.07 12.54 9.04
N ALA A 141 -5.37 13.67 9.69
CA ALA A 141 -4.47 14.80 9.73
C ALA A 141 -3.14 14.36 10.36
N GLN A 142 -2.07 14.37 9.55
CA GLN A 142 -0.74 14.02 10.03
C GLN A 142 -0.11 15.26 10.66
N ALA A 143 0.34 15.13 11.91
CA ALA A 143 1.13 16.17 12.53
C ALA A 143 2.39 16.40 11.67
N ALA A 144 2.68 17.67 11.35
CA ALA A 144 3.97 18.01 10.74
C ALA A 144 5.07 17.59 11.71
N ALA A 145 5.95 16.69 11.27
CA ALA A 145 7.13 16.28 12.01
C ALA A 145 8.14 17.43 12.12
#